data_AF-A0A0N0BMT4-F1
#
_entry.id   AF-A0A0N0BMT4-F1
#
_cell.length_a   1.000
_cell.length_b   1.000
_cell.length_c   1.000
_cell.angle_alpha   90.00
_cell.angle_beta   90.00
_cell.angle_gamma   90.00
#
_symmetry.space_group_name_H-M   'P 1'
#
loop_
_entity.id
_entity.type
_entity.pdbx_description
1 polymer ?
#
loop_
_entity_poly.entity_id
_entity_poly.type
_entity_poly.pdbx_seq_one_letter_code
_entity_poly.pdbx_strand_id
1 'polypeptide(L)'
;MEAKPWESFKDDVLTTAAAVDEGEDPGPDTVSFSDPERIARILTGTRLELLKAVMEEEPESMRALSRLVDRNPKEVNDDVHLFEEYGIISLEQDGRAKRPVVPYDRIEFAVTLELDDSSESDSDERLAVQ
;
A
#
# COMPACT_ATOMS: atom_id res chain seq x y z
N MET A 1 -8.14 -10.57 -15.33
CA MET A 1 -7.90 -11.19 -14.01
C MET A 1 -8.83 -10.45 -13.07
N GLU A 2 -9.87 -11.11 -12.55
CA GLU A 2 -10.89 -10.49 -11.71
C GLU A 2 -10.30 -10.18 -10.35
N ALA A 3 -10.52 -8.96 -9.85
CA ALA A 3 -10.13 -8.58 -8.49
C ALA A 3 -10.89 -9.46 -7.50
N LYS A 4 -10.16 -10.12 -6.58
CA LYS A 4 -10.81 -10.94 -5.56
C LYS A 4 -11.61 -10.06 -4.59
N PRO A 5 -12.78 -10.52 -4.12
CA PRO A 5 -13.52 -9.84 -3.05
C PRO A 5 -12.68 -9.70 -1.77
N TRP A 6 -12.78 -8.54 -1.11
CA TRP A 6 -12.02 -8.15 0.09
C TRP A 6 -12.18 -9.08 1.31
N GLU A 7 -13.26 -9.86 1.38
CA GLU A 7 -13.43 -10.89 2.41
C GLU A 7 -12.36 -11.99 2.29
N SER A 8 -12.01 -12.37 1.06
CA SER A 8 -10.91 -13.32 0.82
C SER A 8 -9.54 -12.73 1.17
N PHE A 9 -9.36 -11.41 1.06
CA PHE A 9 -8.11 -10.74 1.44
C PHE A 9 -7.94 -10.71 2.96
N LYS A 10 -9.01 -10.47 3.73
CA LYS A 10 -8.97 -10.52 5.20
C LYS A 10 -8.62 -11.91 5.73
N ASP A 11 -9.21 -12.95 5.13
CA ASP A 11 -8.90 -14.34 5.49
C ASP A 11 -7.44 -14.67 5.18
N ASP A 12 -6.92 -14.24 4.03
CA ASP A 12 -5.50 -14.41 3.68
C ASP A 12 -4.59 -13.72 4.71
N VAL A 13 -4.87 -12.46 5.09
CA VAL A 13 -4.05 -11.69 6.04
C VAL A 13 -4.12 -12.21 7.48
N LEU A 14 -5.29 -12.65 7.96
CA LEU A 14 -5.40 -13.29 9.28
C LEU A 14 -4.69 -14.65 9.29
N THR A 15 -4.75 -15.39 8.17
CA THR A 15 -4.06 -16.67 8.02
C THR A 15 -2.54 -16.47 8.01
N THR A 16 -2.03 -15.41 7.35
CA THR A 16 -0.63 -15.00 7.38
C THR A 16 -0.11 -14.80 8.79
N ALA A 17 -0.82 -14.03 9.61
CA ALA A 17 -0.39 -13.75 10.98
C ALA A 17 -0.36 -15.02 11.86
N ALA A 18 -1.25 -15.99 11.60
CA ALA A 18 -1.28 -17.27 12.31
C ALA A 18 -0.19 -18.25 11.82
N ALA A 19 0.13 -18.26 10.53
CA ALA A 19 1.14 -19.14 9.93
C ALA A 19 2.57 -18.85 10.42
N VAL A 20 2.87 -17.59 10.75
CA VAL A 20 4.19 -17.19 11.32
C VAL A 20 4.48 -17.88 12.65
N ASP A 21 3.47 -18.08 13.50
CA ASP A 21 3.62 -18.75 14.80
C ASP A 21 3.80 -20.28 14.66
N GLU A 22 3.37 -20.86 13.54
CA GLU A 22 3.48 -22.30 13.24
C GLU A 22 4.66 -22.66 12.31
N GLY A 23 5.40 -21.65 11.80
CA GLY A 23 6.57 -21.84 10.94
C GLY A 23 6.23 -22.15 9.48
N GLU A 24 5.01 -21.84 9.05
CA GLU A 24 4.56 -21.93 7.66
C GLU A 24 4.76 -20.61 6.92
N ASP A 25 4.75 -20.65 5.58
CA ASP A 25 4.88 -19.46 4.74
C ASP A 25 3.76 -18.47 5.07
N PRO A 26 4.07 -17.26 5.57
CA PRO A 26 3.05 -16.29 5.93
C PRO A 26 2.16 -15.92 4.74
N GLY A 27 2.60 -16.04 3.49
CA GLY A 27 1.90 -15.40 2.38
C GLY A 27 2.26 -13.92 2.27
N PRO A 28 1.45 -13.08 1.58
CA PRO A 28 1.90 -11.77 1.11
C PRO A 28 2.08 -10.75 2.24
N ASP A 29 3.15 -9.95 2.15
CA ASP A 29 3.38 -8.80 3.02
C ASP A 29 2.21 -7.81 2.92
N THR A 30 1.57 -7.52 4.06
CA THR A 30 0.36 -6.69 4.10
C THR A 30 0.54 -5.46 4.97
N VAL A 31 0.21 -4.28 4.41
CA VAL A 31 0.19 -3.00 5.11
C VAL A 31 -1.24 -2.47 5.13
N SER A 32 -1.84 -2.37 6.33
CA SER A 32 -3.18 -1.81 6.53
C SER A 32 -3.12 -0.37 7.02
N PHE A 33 -3.97 0.49 6.45
CA PHE A 33 -4.11 1.89 6.87
C PHE A 33 -5.51 2.13 7.45
N SER A 34 -5.58 2.79 8.61
CA SER A 34 -6.86 3.14 9.24
C SER A 34 -7.51 4.40 8.64
N ASP A 35 -6.75 5.18 7.87
CA ASP A 35 -7.19 6.45 7.29
C ASP A 35 -7.13 6.37 5.75
N PRO A 36 -8.27 6.42 5.05
CA PRO A 36 -8.31 6.37 3.58
C PRO A 36 -7.63 7.58 2.92
N GLU A 37 -7.57 8.75 3.59
CA GLU A 37 -6.84 9.90 3.04
C GLU A 37 -5.34 9.63 2.94
N ARG A 38 -4.79 8.84 3.86
CA ARG A 38 -3.38 8.46 3.84
C ARG A 38 -3.06 7.59 2.62
N ILE A 39 -3.92 6.64 2.29
CA ILE A 39 -3.77 5.82 1.07
C ILE A 39 -3.82 6.72 -0.18
N ALA A 40 -4.78 7.63 -0.27
CA ALA A 40 -4.92 8.53 -1.41
C ALA A 40 -3.69 9.43 -1.61
N ARG A 41 -3.01 9.82 -0.52
CA ARG A 41 -1.75 10.58 -0.59
C ARG A 41 -0.59 9.73 -1.12
N ILE A 42 -0.54 8.44 -0.82
CA ILE A 42 0.54 7.55 -1.26
C ILE A 42 0.35 7.14 -2.72
N LEU A 43 -0.90 6.88 -3.13
CA LEU A 43 -1.24 6.33 -4.45
C LEU A 43 -1.71 7.39 -5.45
N THR A 44 -1.01 8.52 -5.50
CA THR A 44 -1.26 9.51 -6.55
C THR A 44 -0.82 8.96 -7.91
N GLY A 45 -1.42 9.44 -9.01
CA GLY A 45 -1.07 8.98 -10.35
C GLY A 45 0.43 9.06 -10.65
N THR A 46 1.07 10.17 -10.29
CA THR A 46 2.51 10.38 -10.51
C THR A 46 3.40 9.43 -9.68
N ARG A 47 2.94 9.04 -8.49
CA ARG A 47 3.65 8.05 -7.65
C ARG A 47 3.47 6.63 -8.16
N LEU A 48 2.29 6.30 -8.68
CA LEU A 48 2.05 5.03 -9.36
C LEU A 48 2.88 4.89 -10.64
N GLU A 49 3.04 5.98 -11.40
CA GLU A 49 3.95 6.01 -12.56
C GLU A 49 5.40 5.77 -12.15
N LEU A 50 5.86 6.40 -11.07
CA LEU A 50 7.19 6.16 -10.51
C LEU A 50 7.37 4.70 -10.08
N LEU A 51 6.38 4.12 -9.39
CA LEU A 51 6.44 2.74 -8.94
C LEU A 51 6.52 1.76 -10.12
N LYS A 52 5.69 1.96 -11.15
CA LYS A 52 5.75 1.18 -12.39
C LYS A 52 7.11 1.29 -13.08
N ALA A 53 7.65 2.51 -13.18
CA ALA A 53 8.97 2.75 -13.73
C ALA A 53 10.07 1.98 -12.99
N VAL A 54 10.01 1.88 -11.66
CA VAL A 54 10.95 1.06 -10.89
C VAL A 54 10.79 -0.43 -11.19
N MET A 55 9.55 -0.92 -11.32
CA MET A 55 9.25 -2.33 -11.61
C MET A 55 9.63 -2.75 -13.04
N GLU A 56 9.41 -1.88 -14.03
CA GLU A 56 9.57 -2.23 -15.45
C GLU A 56 11.01 -2.04 -15.92
N GLU A 57 11.69 -1.00 -15.43
CA GLU A 57 12.96 -0.54 -16.00
C GLU A 57 14.16 -0.73 -15.06
N GLU A 58 13.93 -1.19 -13.83
CA GLU A 58 14.95 -1.53 -12.83
C GLU A 58 16.13 -0.53 -12.75
N PRO A 59 15.85 0.77 -12.52
CA PRO A 59 16.85 1.82 -12.68
C PRO A 59 18.01 1.68 -11.69
N GLU A 60 19.25 1.73 -12.19
CA GLU A 60 20.48 1.54 -11.41
C GLU A 60 20.68 2.55 -10.25
N SER A 61 19.95 3.67 -10.26
CA SER A 61 20.04 4.67 -9.19
C SER A 61 18.85 5.63 -9.17
N MET A 62 18.72 6.38 -8.08
CA MET A 62 17.79 7.53 -7.97
C MET A 62 17.89 8.53 -9.14
N ARG A 63 19.11 8.77 -9.64
CA ARG A 63 19.33 9.69 -10.78
C ARG A 63 18.88 9.08 -12.09
N ALA A 64 19.07 7.77 -12.27
CA ALA A 64 18.57 7.06 -13.44
C ALA A 64 17.04 7.09 -13.46
N LEU A 65 16.40 6.77 -12.32
CA LEU A 65 14.94 6.86 -12.17
C LEU A 65 14.41 8.26 -12.49
N SER A 66 15.00 9.31 -11.92
CA SER A 66 14.57 10.70 -12.18
C SER A 66 14.63 11.10 -13.66
N ARG A 67 15.63 10.61 -14.41
CA ARG A 67 15.72 10.81 -15.85
C ARG A 67 14.67 10.00 -16.61
N LEU A 68 14.38 8.79 -16.14
CA LEU A 68 13.43 7.89 -16.77
C LEU A 68 12.00 8.42 -16.70
N VAL A 69 11.62 9.00 -15.56
CA VAL A 69 10.29 9.61 -15.38
C VAL A 69 10.23 11.10 -15.73
N ASP A 70 11.34 11.70 -16.19
CA ASP A 70 11.48 13.14 -16.47
C ASP A 70 10.98 14.05 -15.33
N ARG A 71 11.39 13.74 -14.09
CA ARG A 71 10.98 14.49 -12.88
C ARG A 71 12.17 15.01 -12.08
N ASN A 72 11.90 16.01 -11.25
CA ASN A 72 12.91 16.60 -10.36
C ASN A 72 13.52 15.53 -9.42
N PRO A 73 14.86 15.42 -9.31
CA PRO A 73 15.51 14.42 -8.46
C PRO A 73 15.10 14.45 -6.99
N LYS A 74 14.77 15.64 -6.45
CA LYS A 74 14.33 15.78 -5.06
C LYS A 74 12.96 15.15 -4.85
N GLU A 75 12.00 15.45 -5.73
CA GLU A 75 10.66 14.88 -5.63
C GLU A 75 10.68 13.36 -5.79
N VAL A 76 11.49 12.85 -6.73
CA VAL A 76 11.68 11.41 -6.92
C VAL A 76 12.28 10.77 -5.68
N ASN A 77 13.24 11.43 -5.02
CA ASN A 77 13.80 10.93 -3.77
C ASN A 77 12.80 10.95 -2.62
N ASP A 78 12.02 12.01 -2.48
CA ASP A 78 10.96 12.10 -1.47
C ASP A 78 9.91 10.99 -1.70
N ASP A 79 9.49 10.76 -2.95
CA ASP A 79 8.52 9.72 -3.31
C ASP A 79 9.08 8.30 -3.07
N VAL A 80 10.34 8.03 -3.43
CA VAL A 80 10.98 6.73 -3.18
C VAL A 80 11.13 6.46 -1.69
N HIS A 81 11.54 7.45 -0.90
CA HIS A 81 11.66 7.27 0.56
C HIS A 81 10.29 7.09 1.23
N LEU A 82 9.24 7.72 0.71
CA LEU A 82 7.88 7.44 1.16
C LEU A 82 7.52 5.98 0.93
N PHE A 83 7.81 5.43 -0.25
CA PHE A 83 7.56 4.02 -0.54
C PHE A 83 8.45 3.07 0.29
N GLU A 84 9.69 3.47 0.57
CA GLU A 84 10.61 2.73 1.46
C GLU A 84 10.08 2.64 2.89
N GLU A 85 9.50 3.73 3.42
CA GLU A 85 8.87 3.74 4.75
C GLU A 85 7.73 2.71 4.87
N TYR A 86 7.01 2.46 3.77
CA TYR A 86 5.93 1.47 3.71
C TYR A 86 6.39 0.10 3.20
N GLY A 87 7.69 -0.12 3.00
CA GLY A 87 8.25 -1.39 2.54
C GLY A 87 7.86 -1.76 1.10
N ILE A 88 7.33 -0.80 0.32
CA ILE A 88 6.95 -0.99 -1.08
C ILE A 88 8.18 -0.98 -1.99
N ILE A 89 9.17 -0.13 -1.67
CA ILE A 89 10.47 -0.07 -2.35
C ILE A 89 11.57 -0.36 -1.31
N SER A 90 12.61 -1.08 -1.72
CA SER A 90 13.86 -1.22 -0.99
C SER A 90 14.97 -0.44 -1.70
N LEU A 91 15.86 0.20 -0.92
CA LEU A 91 17.06 0.84 -1.45
C LEU A 91 18.27 -0.07 -1.25
N GLU A 92 18.68 -0.74 -2.32
CA GLU A 92 19.86 -1.59 -2.32
C GLU A 92 21.13 -0.78 -2.59
N GLN A 93 22.24 -1.17 -1.97
CA GLN A 93 23.53 -0.55 -2.25
C GLN A 93 24.17 -1.16 -3.49
N ASP A 94 24.34 -0.35 -4.53
CA ASP A 94 25.05 -0.72 -5.76
C ASP A 94 26.28 0.19 -5.94
N GLY A 95 27.44 -0.33 -5.52
CA GLY A 95 28.68 0.42 -5.44
C GLY A 95 28.56 1.66 -4.55
N ARG A 96 28.56 2.85 -5.18
CA ARG A 96 28.42 4.16 -4.49
C ARG A 96 27.00 4.72 -4.55
N ALA A 97 26.10 4.10 -5.30
CA ALA A 97 24.73 4.55 -5.47
C ALA A 97 23.75 3.69 -4.66
N LYS A 98 22.58 4.26 -4.39
CA LYS A 98 21.42 3.50 -3.92
C LYS A 98 20.49 3.24 -5.10
N ARG A 99 20.18 1.96 -5.31
CA ARG A 99 19.30 1.46 -6.35
C ARG A 99 17.91 1.21 -5.74
N PRO A 100 16.84 1.87 -6.23
CA PRO A 100 15.48 1.52 -5.82
C PRO A 100 15.05 0.21 -6.49
N VAL A 101 14.49 -0.70 -5.69
CA VAL A 101 14.01 -2.02 -6.12
C VAL A 101 12.66 -2.28 -5.49
N VAL A 102 11.71 -2.81 -6.25
CA VAL A 102 10.45 -3.34 -5.69
C VAL A 102 10.65 -4.84 -5.42
N PRO A 103 10.61 -5.31 -4.16
CA PRO A 103 10.91 -6.70 -3.82
C PRO A 103 9.73 -7.66 -4.07
N TYR A 104 8.75 -7.25 -4.89
CA TYR A 104 7.51 -7.99 -5.12
C TYR A 104 7.20 -8.10 -6.62
N ASP A 105 6.74 -9.26 -7.05
CA ASP A 105 6.27 -9.47 -8.43
C ASP A 105 4.89 -8.84 -8.69
N ARG A 106 4.10 -8.62 -7.63
CA ARG A 106 2.75 -8.06 -7.70
C ARG A 106 2.46 -7.21 -6.48
N ILE A 107 1.84 -6.05 -6.72
CA ILE A 107 1.31 -5.16 -5.68
C ILE A 107 -0.18 -4.95 -5.96
N GLU A 108 -1.01 -5.14 -4.94
CA GLU A 108 -2.46 -4.90 -5.00
C GLU A 108 -2.84 -3.82 -3.97
N PHE A 109 -3.67 -2.86 -4.39
CA PHE A 109 -4.18 -1.81 -3.52
C PHE A 109 -5.71 -1.89 -3.46
N ALA A 110 -6.26 -1.92 -2.24
CA ALA A 110 -7.70 -1.95 -2.00
C ALA A 110 -8.11 -0.81 -1.06
N VAL A 111 -9.20 -0.11 -1.41
CA VAL A 111 -9.80 0.95 -0.58
C VAL A 111 -11.28 0.66 -0.43
N THR A 112 -11.75 0.66 0.82
CA THR A 112 -13.17 0.51 1.16
C THR A 112 -13.69 1.81 1.75
N LEU A 113 -14.85 2.27 1.28
CA LEU A 113 -15.56 3.44 1.81
C LEU A 113 -16.92 2.96 2.31
N GLU A 114 -17.16 3.09 3.60
CA GLU A 114 -18.44 2.78 4.24
C GLU A 114 -19.11 4.10 4.62
N LEU A 115 -20.43 4.18 4.40
CA LEU A 115 -21.22 5.30 4.93
C LEU A 115 -21.64 4.90 6.34
N ASP A 116 -21.25 5.69 7.34
CA ASP A 116 -21.85 5.61 8.67
C ASP A 116 -23.30 6.08 8.57
N ASP A 117 -24.24 5.13 8.45
CA ASP A 117 -25.66 5.44 8.59
C ASP A 117 -26.00 5.57 10.08
N SER A 118 -25.50 6.64 10.71
CA SER A 118 -25.91 7.01 12.07
C SER A 118 -27.26 7.73 12.03
N SER A 119 -28.28 7.11 11.42
CA SER A 119 -29.64 7.61 11.39
C SER A 119 -30.68 6.68 12.01
N GLU A 120 -30.33 5.82 12.98
CA GLU A 120 -31.32 5.12 13.79
C GLU A 120 -30.79 4.79 15.19
N SER A 121 -31.00 5.69 16.16
CA SER A 121 -31.44 5.32 17.52
C SER A 121 -31.71 6.58 18.37
N ASP A 122 -32.82 7.25 18.11
CA ASP A 122 -33.47 8.13 19.12
C ASP A 122 -34.99 7.88 19.12
N SER A 123 -35.36 6.59 19.04
CA SER A 123 -36.74 6.13 19.13
C SER A 123 -36.86 4.96 20.09
N ASP A 124 -36.30 5.15 21.29
CA ASP A 124 -36.60 4.30 22.46
C ASP A 124 -37.05 5.20 23.63
N GLU A 125 -38.13 5.98 23.42
CA GLU A 125 -38.83 6.63 24.54
C GLU A 125 -40.35 6.67 24.37
N ARG A 126 -40.95 5.55 23.92
CA ARG A 126 -42.40 5.31 24.10
C ARG A 126 -42.73 3.88 24.51
N LEU A 127 -42.20 3.42 25.64
CA LEU A 127 -42.85 2.35 26.39
C LEU A 127 -42.67 2.46 27.91
N ALA A 128 -43.34 3.44 28.51
CA ALA A 128 -43.79 3.47 29.91
C ALA A 128 -44.89 4.55 29.95
N VAL A 129 -46.08 4.45 30.53
CA VAL A 129 -46.60 3.76 31.71
C VAL A 129 -48.15 3.79 31.62
N GLN A 130 -48.77 2.66 32.02
CA GLN A 130 -50.15 2.45 32.52
C GLN A 130 -51.36 2.65 31.60
#